data_AF-A0A9D4GCR5-F1
#
_entry.id   AF-A0A9D4GCR5-F1
#
_cell.length_a   1.000
_cell.length_b   1.000
_cell.length_c   1.000
_cell.angle_alpha   90.00
_cell.angle_beta   90.00
_cell.angle_gamma   90.00
#
_symmetry.space_group_name_H-M   'P 1'
#
loop_
_entity.id
_entity.type
_entity.pdbx_description
1 polymer ?
#
loop_
_entity_poly.entity_id
_entity_poly.type
_entity_poly.pdbx_seq_one_letter_code
_entity_poly.pdbx_strand_id
1 'polypeptide(L)' 'MDINECIDVRCENGGTCFNTPGSYKCICTPGWTGELCNIGNLCAADVLLQYKRLA' A
#
# COMPACT_ATOMS: atom_id res chain seq x y z
N MET A 1 10.32 -19.13 -15.85
CA MET A 1 9.05 -19.25 -15.11
C MET A 1 9.08 -18.17 -14.04
N ASP A 2 8.00 -17.44 -13.88
CA ASP A 2 7.85 -16.38 -12.87
C ASP A 2 7.44 -16.99 -11.53
N ILE A 3 7.90 -16.43 -10.41
CA ILE A 3 7.51 -16.85 -9.05
C ILE A 3 6.44 -15.86 -8.56
N ASN A 4 5.52 -16.33 -7.72
CA ASN A 4 4.56 -15.44 -7.09
C ASN A 4 5.06 -15.02 -5.70
N GLU A 5 5.76 -13.88 -5.62
CA GLU A 5 6.31 -13.39 -4.36
C GLU A 5 5.21 -12.96 -3.36
N CYS A 6 3.96 -12.71 -3.81
CA CYS A 6 2.84 -12.38 -2.93
C CYS A 6 2.38 -13.53 -2.01
N ILE A 7 2.92 -14.74 -2.18
CA ILE A 7 2.70 -15.85 -1.24
C ILE A 7 3.38 -15.55 0.11
N ASP A 8 4.62 -15.05 0.04
CA ASP A 8 5.46 -14.78 1.21
C ASP A 8 5.38 -13.32 1.66
N VAL A 9 5.23 -12.39 0.71
CA VAL A 9 5.13 -10.95 0.99
C VAL A 9 3.76 -10.61 1.56
N ARG A 10 3.75 -9.77 2.60
CA ARG A 10 2.53 -9.19 3.19
C ARG A 10 2.63 -7.68 3.21
N CYS A 11 1.82 -7.03 2.38
CA CYS A 11 1.64 -5.59 2.43
C CYS A 11 0.88 -5.24 3.72
N GLU A 12 1.37 -4.26 4.45
CA GLU A 12 0.79 -3.79 5.71
C GLU A 12 -0.34 -2.77 5.47
N ASN A 13 -1.02 -2.40 6.55
CA ASN A 13 -2.00 -1.31 6.58
C ASN A 13 -3.11 -1.39 5.51
N GLY A 14 -3.52 -2.62 5.18
CA GLY A 14 -4.55 -2.89 4.18
C GLY A 14 -4.08 -2.76 2.73
N GLY A 15 -2.76 -2.66 2.49
CA GLY A 15 -2.19 -2.71 1.15
C GLY A 15 -2.47 -4.05 0.45
N THR A 16 -2.55 -4.02 -0.88
CA THR A 16 -2.76 -5.22 -1.71
C THR A 16 -1.47 -5.60 -2.42
N CYS A 17 -1.02 -6.85 -2.28
CA CYS A 17 0.13 -7.35 -3.03
C CYS A 17 -0.27 -7.67 -4.47
N PHE A 18 0.56 -7.25 -5.42
CA PHE A 18 0.43 -7.55 -6.82
C PHE A 18 1.71 -8.20 -7.34
N ASN A 19 1.60 -9.42 -7.88
CA ASN A 19 2.73 -10.11 -8.47
C ASN A 19 3.10 -9.51 -9.81
N THR A 20 4.40 -9.38 -10.09
CA THR A 20 4.91 -8.86 -11.35
C THR A 20 6.03 -9.76 -11.88
N PRO A 21 6.34 -9.74 -13.18
CA PRO A 21 7.44 -10.55 -13.70
C PRO A 21 8.78 -10.23 -13.01
N GLY A 22 9.28 -11.17 -12.21
CA GLY A 22 10.53 -11.07 -11.44
C GLY A 22 10.49 -10.18 -10.21
N SER A 23 9.32 -9.77 -9.72
CA SER A 23 9.18 -8.95 -8.50
C SER A 23 7.73 -8.89 -8.01
N TYR A 24 7.47 -8.10 -6.96
CA TYR A 24 6.13 -7.74 -6.51
C TYR A 24 5.98 -6.23 -6.36
N LYS A 25 4.73 -5.79 -6.19
CA LYS A 25 4.40 -4.43 -5.79
C LYS A 25 3.26 -4.41 -4.78
N CYS A 26 3.42 -3.69 -3.69
CA CYS A 26 2.31 -3.35 -2.81
C CYS A 26 1.58 -2.10 -3.30
N ILE A 27 0.26 -2.21 -3.46
CA ILE A 27 -0.64 -1.09 -3.69
C ILE A 27 -1.15 -0.62 -2.33
N CYS A 28 -0.64 0.52 -1.87
CA CYS A 28 -0.96 1.05 -0.54
C CYS A 28 -2.31 1.76 -0.50
N THR A 29 -2.95 1.66 0.66
CA THR A 29 -4.13 2.46 0.99
C THR A 29 -3.73 3.92 1.19
N PRO A 30 -4.66 4.89 0.99
CA PRO A 30 -4.31 6.29 1.16
C PRO A 30 -3.87 6.56 2.62
N GLY A 31 -2.80 7.33 2.78
CA GLY A 31 -2.15 7.54 4.08
C GLY A 31 -0.95 6.64 4.33
N TRP A 32 -0.67 5.66 3.47
CA TRP A 32 0.46 4.74 3.62
C TRP A 32 1.33 4.67 2.37
N THR A 33 2.63 4.51 2.58
CA THR A 33 3.67 4.42 1.55
C THR A 33 4.77 3.45 2.00
N GLY A 34 5.82 3.31 1.19
CA GLY A 34 6.88 2.32 1.39
C GLY A 34 6.62 1.03 0.62
N GLU A 35 7.65 0.19 0.51
CA GLU A 35 7.60 -1.07 -0.27
C GLU A 35 6.51 -2.02 0.24
N LEU A 36 6.30 -2.05 1.56
CA LEU A 36 5.30 -2.87 2.23
C LEU A 36 4.15 -2.05 2.81
N CYS A 37 3.98 -0.78 2.41
CA CYS A 37 2.97 0.11 2.98
C CYS A 37 3.09 0.33 4.49
N ASN A 38 4.32 0.25 5.02
CA ASN A 38 4.63 0.37 6.45
C ASN A 38 5.00 1.80 6.88
N ILE A 39 5.12 2.75 5.94
CA ILE A 39 5.45 4.14 6.21
C ILE A 39 4.16 4.96 6.18
N GLY A 40 3.77 5.50 7.34
CA GLY A 40 2.62 6.40 7.43
C GLY A 40 2.95 7.75 6.81
N ASN A 41 2.18 8.18 5.82
CA ASN A 41 2.23 9.53 5.28
C ASN A 41 1.06 10.34 5.82
N LEU A 42 1.35 11.14 6.86
CA LEU A 42 0.41 12.04 7.49
C LEU A 42 -0.25 12.98 6.47
N CYS A 43 0.46 13.44 5.43
CA CYS A 43 -0.12 14.30 4.40
C CYS A 43 -1.26 13.62 3.62
N ALA A 44 -1.15 12.32 3.30
CA ALA A 44 -2.22 11.60 2.61
C ALA A 44 -3.38 11.22 3.56
N ALA A 45 -3.08 10.96 4.83
CA ALA A 45 -4.10 10.79 5.86
C ALA A 45 -4.85 12.11 6.14
N ASP A 46 -4.16 13.25 6.13
CA ASP A 46 -4.71 14.58 6.32
C ASP A 46 -5.58 15.00 5.14
N VAL A 47 -5.20 14.64 3.90
CA VAL A 47 -6.05 14.82 2.72
C VAL A 47 -7.36 14.02 2.87
N LEU A 48 -7.32 12.77 3.34
CA LEU A 48 -8.56 12.01 3.65
C LEU A 48 -9.38 12.64 4.77
N LEU A 49 -8.75 13.19 5.81
CA LEU A 49 -9.44 13.92 6.88
C LEU A 49 -10.04 15.24 6.37
N GLN A 50 -9.41 15.91 5.40
CA GLN A 50 -9.95 17.10 4.76
C GLN A 50 -11.16 16.77 3.87
N TYR A 51 -11.15 15.63 3.17
CA TYR A 51 -12.33 15.13 2.44
C TYR A 51 -13.48 14.71 3.36
N LYS A 52 -13.20 14.18 4.57
CA LYS A 52 -14.24 13.83 5.56
C LYS A 52 -14.82 15.03 6.34
N ARG A 53 -14.18 16.20 6.29
CA ARG A 53 -14.72 17.46 6.87
C ARG A 53 -15.69 18.19 5.95
N LEU A 54 -15.94 17.67 4.74
CA LEU A 54 -16.94 18.17 3.79
C LEU A 54 -18.24 17.35 3.80
N ALA A 55 -18.48 16.57 4.86
CA ALA A 55 -19.74 15.86 5.12
C ALA A 55 -20.43 16.43 6.36
#